data_AF-A0A5E5AXZ9-F1
#
_entry.id   AF-A0A5E5AXZ9-F1
#
_cell.length_a   1.000
_cell.length_b   1.000
_cell.length_c   1.000
_cell.angle_alpha   90.00
_cell.angle_beta   90.00
_cell.angle_gamma   90.00
#
_symmetry.space_group_name_H-M   'P 1'
#
loop_
_entity.id
_entity.type
_entity.pdbx_description
1 polymer ?
#
loop_
_entity_poly.entity_id
_entity_poly.type
_entity_poly.pdbx_seq_one_letter_code
_entity_poly.pdbx_strand_id
1 'polypeptide(L)'
;MPNDYRHKNVPYRSQWAKPELNEKIIKFNMDPCEDPDWINSGFATPDDYRFWSNRSCGIACLESILDFMKIPHPNRRELIEAATSWGAYIKISDNSVKGLIYEPFCNWIRDAYKINSFIYENEKFDYVGKSIRKSFMAISSVSTEIRSPNNPNNRKGGHLILVHGIEGETLYLHNPSGIPPFQQDAAINMEIAERFHAGRGIIVET
;
A
#
# COMPACT_ATOMS: atom_id res chain seq x y z
N MET A 1 13.59 -17.73 14.57
CA MET A 1 12.30 -17.14 15.02
C MET A 1 12.19 -15.78 14.36
N PRO A 2 11.01 -15.35 13.89
CA PRO A 2 10.82 -13.97 13.45
C PRO A 2 11.30 -13.03 14.57
N ASN A 3 11.91 -11.90 14.20
CA ASN A 3 12.19 -10.87 15.19
C ASN A 3 10.85 -10.22 15.53
N ASP A 4 10.33 -10.47 16.72
CA ASP A 4 9.11 -9.80 17.19
C ASP A 4 9.37 -8.29 17.24
N TYR A 5 8.75 -7.59 16.31
CA TYR A 5 8.84 -6.16 16.21
C TYR A 5 7.63 -5.60 15.50
N ARG A 6 7.01 -4.58 16.11
CA ARG A 6 5.89 -3.84 15.52
C ARG A 6 6.11 -2.36 15.71
N HIS A 7 6.18 -1.63 14.60
CA HIS A 7 6.07 -0.18 14.62
C HIS A 7 4.70 0.21 15.17
N LYS A 8 4.69 1.03 16.22
CA LYS A 8 3.46 1.50 16.87
C LYS A 8 3.06 2.86 16.28
N ASN A 9 1.76 3.13 16.21
CA ASN A 9 1.20 4.40 15.72
C ASN A 9 1.64 4.75 14.28
N VAL A 10 1.83 3.76 13.41
CA VAL A 10 2.04 4.00 11.98
C VAL A 10 0.77 4.65 11.41
N PRO A 11 0.81 5.86 10.84
CA PRO A 11 -0.38 6.51 10.28
C PRO A 11 -0.97 5.69 9.14
N TYR A 12 -2.29 5.50 9.16
CA TYR A 12 -3.00 4.82 8.07
C TYR A 12 -3.41 5.81 7.00
N ARG A 13 -3.14 5.47 5.74
CA ARG A 13 -3.62 6.21 4.56
C ARG A 13 -4.48 5.27 3.72
N SER A 14 -5.77 5.61 3.60
CA SER A 14 -6.65 4.96 2.62
C SER A 14 -6.24 5.40 1.21
N GLN A 15 -6.44 4.54 0.21
CA GLN A 15 -6.24 4.91 -1.20
C GLN A 15 -7.32 5.88 -1.71
N TRP A 16 -8.47 5.92 -1.01
CA TRP A 16 -9.53 6.93 -1.15
C TRP A 16 -9.42 7.97 -0.04
N ALA A 17 -10.22 9.04 -0.09
CA ALA A 17 -10.14 10.13 0.88
C ALA A 17 -10.57 9.68 2.29
N LYS A 18 -11.85 9.34 2.51
CA LYS A 18 -12.36 8.85 3.80
C LYS A 18 -12.25 7.33 3.91
N PRO A 19 -11.47 6.80 4.88
CA PRO A 19 -11.42 5.37 5.18
C PRO A 19 -12.79 4.73 5.40
N GLU A 20 -13.74 5.47 5.97
CA GLU A 20 -15.08 4.99 6.31
C GLU A 20 -15.93 4.66 5.07
N LEU A 21 -15.54 5.19 3.90
CA LEU A 21 -16.23 4.96 2.64
C LEU A 21 -15.64 3.79 1.84
N ASN A 22 -14.50 3.23 2.26
CA ASN A 22 -13.86 2.10 1.58
C ASN A 22 -14.83 0.94 1.36
N GLU A 23 -15.60 0.57 2.39
CA GLU A 23 -16.57 -0.53 2.26
C GLU A 23 -17.67 -0.22 1.24
N LYS A 24 -18.14 1.04 1.19
CA LYS A 24 -19.18 1.42 0.22
C LYS A 24 -18.67 1.43 -1.21
N ILE A 25 -17.46 1.93 -1.43
CA ILE A 25 -16.81 1.92 -2.73
C ILE A 25 -16.63 0.48 -3.21
N ILE A 26 -16.21 -0.43 -2.32
CA ILE A 26 -15.88 -1.82 -2.67
C ILE A 26 -17.11 -2.71 -2.83
N LYS A 27 -18.05 -2.68 -1.86
CA LYS A 27 -19.18 -3.61 -1.81
C LYS A 27 -20.41 -3.10 -2.54
N PHE A 28 -20.58 -1.78 -2.60
CA PHE A 28 -21.76 -1.14 -3.18
C PHE A 28 -21.46 -0.34 -4.45
N ASN A 29 -20.22 -0.39 -4.96
CA ASN A 29 -19.78 0.34 -6.14
C ASN A 29 -20.08 1.85 -6.07
N MET A 30 -20.05 2.43 -4.87
CA MET A 30 -20.13 3.89 -4.68
C MET A 30 -19.03 4.57 -5.49
N ASP A 31 -19.35 5.63 -6.23
CA ASP A 31 -18.32 6.38 -6.96
C ASP A 31 -17.38 7.04 -5.92
N PRO A 32 -16.05 6.83 -5.98
CA PRO A 32 -15.11 7.52 -5.10
C PRO A 32 -15.29 9.05 -5.08
N CYS A 33 -15.78 9.64 -6.17
CA CYS A 33 -16.03 11.08 -6.28
C CYS A 33 -17.25 11.57 -5.48
N GLU A 34 -18.09 10.67 -4.95
CA GLU A 34 -19.15 11.02 -4.01
C GLU A 34 -18.61 11.37 -2.61
N ASP A 35 -17.33 11.06 -2.32
CA ASP A 35 -16.66 11.54 -1.12
C ASP A 35 -16.23 13.01 -1.27
N PRO A 36 -16.86 13.99 -0.60
CA PRO A 36 -16.55 15.41 -0.82
C PRO A 36 -15.10 15.78 -0.49
N ASP A 37 -14.39 14.95 0.29
CA ASP A 37 -13.01 15.21 0.69
C ASP A 37 -11.99 14.74 -0.37
N TRP A 38 -12.43 14.12 -1.48
CA TRP A 38 -11.52 13.69 -2.54
C TRP A 38 -10.67 14.84 -3.09
N ILE A 39 -11.20 16.06 -3.11
CA ILE A 39 -10.49 17.26 -3.59
C ILE A 39 -9.23 17.56 -2.76
N ASN A 40 -9.22 17.19 -1.47
CA ASN A 40 -8.07 17.37 -0.59
C ASN A 40 -6.86 16.50 -0.98
N SER A 41 -7.07 15.49 -1.84
CA SER A 41 -5.98 14.69 -2.41
C SER A 41 -5.26 15.36 -3.58
N GLY A 42 -5.66 16.60 -3.95
CA GLY A 42 -4.97 17.45 -4.92
C GLY A 42 -5.41 17.27 -6.38
N PHE A 43 -6.45 16.47 -6.62
CA PHE A 43 -6.98 16.27 -7.97
C PHE A 43 -7.86 17.45 -8.38
N ALA A 44 -7.72 17.90 -9.63
CA ALA A 44 -8.51 19.00 -10.18
C ALA A 44 -9.88 18.54 -10.72
N THR A 45 -9.98 17.28 -11.17
CA THR A 45 -11.20 16.75 -11.80
C THR A 45 -11.62 15.42 -11.19
N PRO A 46 -12.94 15.14 -11.11
CA PRO A 46 -13.45 13.84 -10.68
C PRO A 46 -12.91 12.67 -11.51
N ASP A 47 -12.76 12.84 -12.83
CA ASP A 47 -12.31 11.76 -13.71
C ASP A 47 -10.87 11.35 -13.44
N ASP A 48 -9.98 12.32 -13.19
CA ASP A 48 -8.58 12.03 -12.84
C ASP A 48 -8.49 11.36 -11.46
N TYR A 49 -9.30 11.80 -10.49
CA TYR A 49 -9.37 11.15 -9.18
C TYR A 49 -9.91 9.72 -9.27
N ARG A 50 -11.01 9.50 -9.99
CA ARG A 50 -11.60 8.16 -10.17
C ARG A 50 -10.62 7.20 -10.84
N PHE A 51 -9.85 7.70 -11.80
CA PHE A 51 -8.79 6.94 -12.42
C PHE A 51 -7.68 6.58 -11.42
N TRP A 52 -7.10 7.55 -10.73
CA TRP A 52 -5.92 7.28 -9.92
C TRP A 52 -6.20 6.67 -8.54
N SER A 53 -7.33 6.99 -7.91
CA SER A 53 -7.70 6.48 -6.59
C SER A 53 -7.84 4.96 -6.53
N ASN A 54 -8.15 4.32 -7.66
CA ASN A 54 -8.17 2.85 -7.78
C ASN A 54 -6.78 2.22 -7.95
N ARG A 55 -5.74 3.04 -8.11
CA ARG A 55 -4.37 2.62 -8.51
C ARG A 55 -3.29 3.19 -7.57
N SER A 56 -3.68 3.87 -6.51
CA SER A 56 -2.80 4.62 -5.60
C SER A 56 -2.38 3.83 -4.35
N CYS A 57 -2.67 2.53 -4.23
CA CYS A 57 -2.34 1.75 -3.03
C CYS A 57 -0.85 1.81 -2.65
N GLY A 58 0.06 1.76 -3.62
CA GLY A 58 1.50 1.91 -3.35
C GLY A 58 1.89 3.32 -2.87
N ILE A 59 1.22 4.37 -3.38
CA ILE A 59 1.41 5.75 -2.91
C ILE A 59 0.83 5.93 -1.51
N ALA A 60 -0.33 5.34 -1.22
CA ALA A 60 -0.89 5.35 0.13
C ALA A 60 0.04 4.64 1.15
N CYS A 61 0.67 3.52 0.77
CA CYS A 61 1.72 2.90 1.59
C CYS A 61 2.92 3.83 1.80
N LEU A 62 3.36 4.56 0.78
CA LEU A 62 4.43 5.55 0.90
C LEU A 62 4.06 6.70 1.84
N GLU A 63 2.87 7.28 1.68
CA GLU A 63 2.37 8.34 2.57
C GLU A 63 2.40 7.89 4.04
N SER A 64 1.89 6.68 4.34
CA SER A 64 1.97 6.09 5.68
C SER A 64 3.41 6.00 6.23
N ILE A 65 4.39 5.64 5.39
CA ILE A 65 5.81 5.58 5.79
C ILE A 65 6.36 6.99 6.02
N LEU A 66 6.12 7.93 5.11
CA LEU A 66 6.62 9.30 5.20
C LEU A 66 6.05 10.01 6.44
N ASP A 67 4.76 9.84 6.71
CA ASP A 67 4.13 10.39 7.92
C ASP A 67 4.72 9.77 9.21
N PHE A 68 4.97 8.45 9.21
CA PHE A 68 5.58 7.77 10.36
C PHE A 68 6.99 8.31 10.63
N MET A 69 7.80 8.48 9.58
CA MET A 69 9.14 9.06 9.64
C MET A 69 9.14 10.58 9.85
N LYS A 70 7.96 11.21 9.81
CA LYS A 70 7.77 12.67 9.86
C LYS A 70 8.50 13.41 8.75
N ILE A 71 8.61 12.79 7.58
CA ILE A 71 9.16 13.40 6.37
C ILE A 71 8.03 14.14 5.65
N PRO A 72 8.12 15.48 5.47
CA PRO A 72 7.13 16.23 4.73
C PRO A 72 7.01 15.72 3.29
N HIS A 73 5.78 15.68 2.78
CA HIS A 73 5.51 15.25 1.42
C HIS A 73 4.38 16.09 0.80
N PRO A 74 4.36 16.23 -0.54
CA PRO A 74 3.29 16.94 -1.23
C PRO A 74 1.98 16.13 -1.19
N ASN A 75 0.91 16.67 -1.79
CA ASN A 75 -0.36 15.96 -1.82
C ASN A 75 -0.29 14.69 -2.70
N ARG A 76 -1.29 13.82 -2.58
CA ARG A 76 -1.32 12.53 -3.30
C ARG A 76 -1.23 12.68 -4.82
N ARG A 77 -1.88 13.70 -5.39
CA ARG A 77 -1.84 13.94 -6.84
C ARG A 77 -0.43 14.23 -7.31
N GLU A 78 0.30 15.07 -6.59
CA GLU A 78 1.70 15.43 -6.86
C GLU A 78 2.63 14.22 -6.68
N LEU A 79 2.41 13.38 -5.65
CA LEU A 79 3.15 12.12 -5.47
C LEU A 79 2.96 11.16 -6.64
N ILE A 80 1.73 11.03 -7.14
CA ILE A 80 1.42 10.20 -8.31
C ILE A 80 2.08 10.74 -9.58
N GLU A 81 2.11 12.07 -9.72
CA GLU A 81 2.77 12.78 -10.81
C GLU A 81 4.28 12.51 -10.80
N ALA A 82 4.90 12.67 -9.64
CA ALA A 82 6.31 12.38 -9.43
C ALA A 82 6.61 10.90 -9.72
N ALA A 83 5.84 9.96 -9.15
CA ALA A 83 5.97 8.54 -9.44
C ALA A 83 5.87 8.23 -10.94
N THR A 84 4.94 8.87 -11.64
CA THR A 84 4.78 8.72 -13.10
C THR A 84 5.98 9.26 -13.86
N SER A 85 6.49 10.44 -13.49
CA SER A 85 7.69 11.04 -14.11
C SER A 85 8.95 10.19 -13.93
N TRP A 86 9.05 9.45 -12.82
CA TRP A 86 10.13 8.51 -12.55
C TRP A 86 9.92 7.14 -13.21
N GLY A 87 8.80 6.92 -13.90
CA GLY A 87 8.47 5.65 -14.55
C GLY A 87 7.94 4.57 -13.60
N ALA A 88 7.62 4.92 -12.35
CA ALA A 88 6.98 4.01 -11.39
C ALA A 88 5.53 3.70 -11.76
N TYR A 89 4.89 4.55 -12.55
CA TYR A 89 3.63 4.28 -13.22
C TYR A 89 3.75 4.55 -14.71
N ILE A 90 3.27 3.62 -15.53
CA ILE A 90 3.23 3.75 -16.99
C ILE A 90 1.78 3.61 -17.46
N LYS A 91 1.22 4.70 -17.99
CA LYS A 91 -0.08 4.67 -18.68
C LYS A 91 0.08 3.86 -19.97
N ILE A 92 -0.69 2.78 -20.12
CA ILE A 92 -0.71 1.95 -21.34
C ILE A 92 -1.82 2.45 -22.28
N SER A 93 -2.93 2.93 -21.72
CA SER A 93 -4.04 3.55 -22.44
C SER A 93 -4.78 4.53 -21.52
N ASP A 94 -5.75 5.25 -22.07
CA ASP A 94 -6.59 6.19 -21.29
C ASP A 94 -7.21 5.56 -20.04
N ASN A 95 -7.44 4.24 -20.06
CA ASN A 95 -8.09 3.49 -18.98
C ASN A 95 -7.16 2.53 -18.24
N SER A 96 -5.88 2.43 -18.59
CA SER A 96 -4.99 1.43 -17.98
C SER A 96 -3.59 1.94 -17.67
N VAL A 97 -3.07 1.46 -16.54
CA VAL A 97 -1.73 1.77 -16.02
C VAL A 97 -1.12 0.45 -15.60
N LYS A 98 0.18 0.24 -15.87
CA LYS A 98 0.90 -0.85 -15.22
C LYS A 98 0.89 -0.61 -13.72
N GLY A 99 0.60 -1.64 -12.91
CA GLY A 99 0.75 -1.55 -11.46
C GLY A 99 2.13 -1.02 -11.09
N LEU A 100 2.25 -0.41 -9.90
CA LEU A 100 3.46 0.29 -9.48
C LEU A 100 4.72 -0.55 -9.74
N ILE A 101 5.65 0.01 -10.50
CA ILE A 101 6.88 -0.65 -10.93
C ILE A 101 7.95 -0.39 -9.88
N TYR A 102 8.50 -1.46 -9.28
CA TYR A 102 9.26 -1.35 -8.03
C TYR A 102 10.60 -0.65 -8.17
N GLU A 103 11.38 -0.96 -9.20
CA GLU A 103 12.71 -0.37 -9.39
C GLU A 103 12.68 1.16 -9.56
N PRO A 104 11.92 1.73 -10.51
CA PRO A 104 11.78 3.18 -10.62
C PRO A 104 11.20 3.82 -9.35
N PHE A 105 10.27 3.15 -8.66
CA PHE A 105 9.76 3.63 -7.37
C PHE A 105 10.86 3.70 -6.30
N CYS A 106 11.67 2.64 -6.15
CA CYS A 106 12.79 2.60 -5.21
C CYS A 106 13.83 3.68 -5.53
N ASN A 107 14.15 3.87 -6.81
CA ASN A 107 15.06 4.92 -7.26
C ASN A 107 14.53 6.32 -6.94
N TRP A 108 13.23 6.54 -7.16
CA TRP A 108 12.57 7.81 -6.84
C TRP A 108 12.60 8.13 -5.35
N ILE A 109 12.16 7.22 -4.48
CA ILE A 109 12.09 7.50 -3.05
C ILE A 109 13.48 7.65 -2.41
N ARG A 110 14.49 6.95 -2.95
CA ARG A 110 15.89 7.14 -2.55
C ARG A 110 16.37 8.55 -2.90
N ASP A 111 16.06 9.05 -4.09
CA ASP A 111 16.50 10.38 -4.49
C ASP A 111 15.74 11.49 -3.75
N ALA A 112 14.41 11.42 -3.74
CA ALA A 112 13.54 12.47 -3.20
C ALA A 112 13.52 12.51 -1.66
N TYR A 113 13.56 11.36 -1.00
CA TYR A 113 13.35 11.26 0.46
C TYR A 113 14.53 10.66 1.22
N LYS A 114 15.61 10.27 0.51
CA LYS A 114 16.79 9.61 1.09
C LYS A 114 16.45 8.30 1.82
N ILE A 115 15.40 7.63 1.35
CA ILE A 115 14.93 6.35 1.87
C ILE A 115 15.56 5.23 1.05
N ASN A 116 16.34 4.35 1.70
CA ASN A 116 16.80 3.14 1.05
C ASN A 116 15.68 2.10 1.00
N SER A 117 15.66 1.33 -0.07
CA SER A 117 14.69 0.25 -0.24
C SER A 117 15.25 -0.88 -1.10
N PHE A 118 14.74 -2.08 -0.86
CA PHE A 118 15.23 -3.31 -1.46
C PHE A 118 14.05 -4.11 -2.01
N ILE A 119 14.13 -4.48 -3.28
CA ILE A 119 13.13 -5.34 -3.91
C ILE A 119 13.40 -6.77 -3.48
N TYR A 120 12.34 -7.49 -3.13
CA TYR A 120 12.37 -8.93 -2.94
C TYR A 120 11.44 -9.61 -3.92
N GLU A 121 11.83 -10.78 -4.41
CA GLU A 121 11.07 -11.59 -5.38
C GLU A 121 11.25 -13.07 -5.07
N ASN A 122 10.23 -13.87 -5.41
CA ASN A 122 10.18 -15.31 -5.14
C ASN A 122 10.32 -15.68 -3.65
N GLU A 123 9.86 -14.80 -2.76
CA GLU A 123 9.95 -14.97 -1.30
C GLU A 123 8.57 -15.10 -0.66
N LYS A 124 8.52 -15.75 0.51
CA LYS A 124 7.29 -15.89 1.32
C LYS A 124 7.19 -14.78 2.38
N PHE A 125 6.05 -14.65 3.04
CA PHE A 125 5.92 -13.73 4.18
C PHE A 125 6.86 -14.05 5.35
N ASP A 126 7.37 -15.29 5.48
CA ASP A 126 8.42 -15.59 6.47
C ASP A 126 9.69 -14.75 6.24
N TYR A 127 10.09 -14.53 4.98
CA TYR A 127 11.19 -13.61 4.63
C TYR A 127 10.87 -12.16 5.02
N VAL A 128 9.64 -11.72 4.72
CA VAL A 128 9.18 -10.37 5.08
C VAL A 128 9.19 -10.19 6.60
N GLY A 129 8.63 -11.13 7.36
CA GLY A 129 8.60 -11.11 8.82
C GLY A 129 10.00 -11.07 9.43
N LYS A 130 10.96 -11.82 8.88
CA LYS A 130 12.38 -11.75 9.30
C LYS A 130 13.04 -10.41 8.97
N SER A 131 12.54 -9.70 7.96
CA SER A 131 13.06 -8.40 7.54
C SER A 131 12.52 -7.25 8.40
N ILE A 132 11.32 -7.38 8.99
CA ILE A 132 10.74 -6.37 9.88
C ILE A 132 11.59 -6.23 11.14
N ARG A 133 11.96 -4.98 11.44
CA ARG A 133 12.73 -4.57 12.64
C ARG A 133 12.57 -3.06 12.84
N LYS A 134 13.23 -2.51 13.86
CA LYS A 134 13.14 -1.07 14.21
C LYS A 134 13.32 -0.10 13.06
N SER A 135 14.13 -0.44 12.07
CA SER A 135 14.41 0.44 10.93
C SER A 135 13.81 -0.07 9.62
N PHE A 136 12.89 -1.03 9.63
CA PHE A 136 12.37 -1.61 8.39
C PHE A 136 10.87 -1.91 8.45
N MET A 137 10.18 -1.53 7.38
CA MET A 137 8.82 -1.94 7.03
C MET A 137 8.84 -2.63 5.66
N ALA A 138 7.70 -3.14 5.19
CA ALA A 138 7.59 -3.73 3.86
C ALA A 138 6.31 -3.32 3.12
N ILE A 139 6.45 -2.86 1.87
CA ILE A 139 5.34 -2.74 0.94
C ILE A 139 5.25 -4.07 0.18
N SER A 140 4.20 -4.85 0.43
CA SER A 140 4.08 -6.22 -0.08
C SER A 140 2.96 -6.36 -1.09
N SER A 141 3.24 -7.05 -2.20
CA SER A 141 2.23 -7.30 -3.23
C SER A 141 1.32 -8.45 -2.84
N VAL A 142 0.03 -8.16 -2.84
CA VAL A 142 -1.03 -9.10 -2.50
C VAL A 142 -2.18 -8.96 -3.49
N SER A 143 -3.13 -9.88 -3.46
CA SER A 143 -4.40 -9.67 -4.14
C SER A 143 -5.36 -8.82 -3.29
N THR A 144 -6.30 -8.13 -3.94
CA THR A 144 -7.27 -7.24 -3.29
C THR A 144 -8.14 -7.96 -2.26
N GLU A 145 -8.36 -9.26 -2.45
CA GLU A 145 -9.19 -10.15 -1.65
C GLU A 145 -8.68 -10.29 -0.20
N ILE A 146 -7.43 -9.88 0.10
CA ILE A 146 -6.89 -9.85 1.47
C ILE A 146 -7.74 -8.98 2.43
N ARG A 147 -8.57 -8.08 1.90
CA ARG A 147 -9.60 -7.34 2.67
C ARG A 147 -10.64 -8.25 3.34
N SER A 148 -10.69 -9.53 2.98
CA SER A 148 -11.54 -10.56 3.56
C SER A 148 -10.72 -11.84 3.75
N PRO A 149 -9.76 -11.86 4.70
CA PRO A 149 -8.71 -12.87 4.77
C PRO A 149 -9.24 -14.29 5.08
N ASN A 150 -10.45 -14.40 5.65
CA ASN A 150 -11.12 -15.66 5.94
C ASN A 150 -11.78 -16.32 4.72
N ASN A 151 -11.92 -15.58 3.62
CA ASN A 151 -12.50 -16.13 2.38
C ASN A 151 -11.41 -16.86 1.57
N PRO A 152 -11.80 -17.87 0.77
CA PRO A 152 -10.88 -18.50 -0.17
C PRO A 152 -10.41 -17.49 -1.22
N ASN A 153 -9.19 -17.68 -1.72
CA ASN A 153 -8.60 -16.81 -2.72
C ASN A 153 -7.77 -17.61 -3.73
N ASN A 154 -7.97 -17.31 -5.02
CA ASN A 154 -7.30 -17.97 -6.13
C ASN A 154 -6.39 -17.02 -6.92
N ARG A 155 -6.30 -15.75 -6.52
CA ARG A 155 -5.55 -14.70 -7.24
C ARG A 155 -4.40 -14.19 -6.40
N LYS A 156 -3.32 -13.75 -7.04
CA LYS A 156 -2.17 -13.15 -6.36
C LYS A 156 -1.77 -11.86 -7.06
N GLY A 157 -1.39 -10.85 -6.27
CA GLY A 157 -0.96 -9.54 -6.76
C GLY A 157 -2.09 -8.64 -7.28
N GLY A 158 -1.70 -7.47 -7.79
CA GLY A 158 -2.64 -6.42 -8.24
C GLY A 158 -2.96 -5.38 -7.16
N HIS A 159 -2.50 -5.59 -5.92
CA HIS A 159 -2.63 -4.65 -4.81
C HIS A 159 -1.34 -4.60 -4.00
N LEU A 160 -1.16 -3.52 -3.22
CA LEU A 160 -0.04 -3.31 -2.30
C LEU A 160 -0.58 -3.00 -0.91
N ILE A 161 0.05 -3.60 0.09
CA ILE A 161 -0.19 -3.35 1.52
C ILE A 161 1.11 -2.93 2.20
N LEU A 162 1.02 -2.23 3.32
CA LEU A 162 2.17 -1.90 4.16
C LEU A 162 2.18 -2.83 5.37
N VAL A 163 3.15 -3.72 5.44
CA VAL A 163 3.46 -4.53 6.63
C VAL A 163 4.42 -3.74 7.51
N HIS A 164 4.00 -3.48 8.74
CA HIS A 164 4.76 -2.66 9.69
C HIS A 164 4.99 -3.37 11.04
N GLY A 165 4.66 -4.65 11.12
CA GLY A 165 4.96 -5.44 12.31
C GLY A 165 4.83 -6.94 12.11
N ILE A 166 5.52 -7.67 12.98
CA ILE A 166 5.35 -9.10 13.22
C ILE A 166 5.45 -9.34 14.72
N GLU A 167 4.49 -10.07 15.29
CA GLU A 167 4.57 -10.61 16.66
C GLU A 167 4.16 -12.10 16.59
N GLY A 168 5.09 -13.01 16.85
CA GLY A 168 4.93 -14.44 16.61
C GLY A 168 4.63 -14.73 15.13
N GLU A 169 3.45 -15.31 14.86
CA GLU A 169 2.96 -15.58 13.50
C GLU A 169 1.96 -14.52 13.01
N THR A 170 1.82 -13.39 13.70
CA THR A 170 0.84 -12.35 13.36
C THR A 170 1.52 -11.18 12.67
N LEU A 171 1.18 -10.95 11.40
CA LEU A 171 1.55 -9.74 10.67
C LEU A 171 0.62 -8.59 11.05
N TYR A 172 1.21 -7.40 11.22
CA TYR A 172 0.49 -6.15 11.40
C TYR A 172 0.66 -5.29 10.16
N LEU A 173 -0.46 -4.86 9.58
CA LEU A 173 -0.47 -4.20 8.28
C LEU A 173 -1.53 -3.11 8.14
N HIS A 174 -1.23 -2.17 7.26
CA HIS A 174 -2.18 -1.25 6.65
C HIS A 174 -2.53 -1.74 5.26
N ASN A 175 -3.83 -1.83 4.98
CA ASN A 175 -4.38 -2.17 3.69
C ASN A 175 -5.13 -0.95 3.11
N PRO A 176 -4.53 -0.20 2.16
CA PRO A 176 -5.13 1.03 1.64
C PRO A 176 -6.51 0.86 0.99
N SER A 177 -6.84 -0.34 0.49
CA SER A 177 -8.17 -0.71 -0.02
C SER A 177 -8.90 -1.68 0.90
N GLY A 178 -8.49 -1.76 2.16
CA GLY A 178 -9.13 -2.60 3.14
C GLY A 178 -10.48 -2.03 3.56
N ILE A 179 -11.28 -2.91 4.14
CA ILE A 179 -12.55 -2.57 4.80
C ILE A 179 -12.45 -2.99 6.26
N PRO A 180 -13.25 -2.42 7.18
CA PRO A 180 -13.19 -2.82 8.59
C PRO A 180 -13.44 -4.33 8.76
N PRO A 181 -12.70 -5.01 9.66
CA PRO A 181 -11.61 -4.50 10.50
C PRO A 181 -10.20 -4.58 9.85
N PHE A 182 -10.09 -4.95 8.58
CA PHE A 182 -8.82 -5.30 7.92
C PHE A 182 -8.18 -4.16 7.11
N GLN A 183 -8.47 -2.91 7.46
CA GLN A 183 -7.95 -1.74 6.75
C GLN A 183 -6.73 -1.11 7.43
N GLN A 184 -6.77 -0.96 8.75
CA GLN A 184 -5.79 -0.20 9.52
C GLN A 184 -5.30 -1.04 10.68
N ASP A 185 -3.98 -1.11 10.84
CA ASP A 185 -3.30 -1.81 11.93
C ASP A 185 -3.86 -3.24 12.12
N ALA A 186 -4.17 -3.87 10.98
CA ALA A 186 -4.86 -5.13 10.91
C ALA A 186 -3.89 -6.24 11.31
N ALA A 187 -4.33 -7.07 12.25
CA ALA A 187 -3.64 -8.28 12.65
C ALA A 187 -4.11 -9.45 11.78
N ILE A 188 -3.21 -10.03 11.00
CA ILE A 188 -3.51 -11.20 10.15
C ILE A 188 -2.43 -12.25 10.39
N ASN A 189 -2.85 -13.49 10.66
CA ASN A 189 -1.91 -14.61 10.75
C ASN A 189 -1.14 -14.77 9.42
N MET A 190 0.17 -15.01 9.52
CA MET A 190 1.09 -15.05 8.39
C MET A 190 0.70 -16.11 7.36
N GLU A 191 0.29 -17.30 7.80
CA GLU A 191 -0.16 -18.38 6.92
C GLU A 191 -1.43 -17.99 6.15
N ILE A 192 -2.34 -17.28 6.81
CA ILE A 192 -3.54 -16.73 6.17
C ILE A 192 -3.16 -15.68 5.12
N ALA A 193 -2.25 -14.75 5.46
CA ALA A 193 -1.80 -13.69 4.57
C ALA A 193 -1.06 -14.25 3.33
N GLU A 194 -0.28 -15.33 3.50
CA GLU A 194 0.51 -15.99 2.44
C GLU A 194 -0.35 -16.40 1.24
N ARG A 195 -1.64 -16.75 1.46
CA ARG A 195 -2.59 -17.09 0.39
C ARG A 195 -2.78 -15.96 -0.63
N PHE A 196 -2.62 -14.71 -0.19
CA PHE A 196 -2.82 -13.51 -1.00
C PHE A 196 -1.50 -12.98 -1.56
N HIS A 197 -0.36 -13.35 -0.97
CA HIS A 197 0.97 -12.83 -1.30
C HIS A 197 1.42 -13.25 -2.69
N ALA A 198 1.93 -12.28 -3.44
CA ALA A 198 2.41 -12.45 -4.80
C ALA A 198 3.89 -12.83 -4.88
N GLY A 199 4.53 -13.12 -3.74
CA GLY A 199 5.93 -13.52 -3.65
C GLY A 199 6.93 -12.38 -3.84
N ARG A 200 6.48 -11.13 -3.83
CA ARG A 200 7.30 -9.96 -4.19
C ARG A 200 6.84 -8.68 -3.50
N GLY A 201 7.74 -7.72 -3.41
CA GLY A 201 7.49 -6.41 -2.84
C GLY A 201 8.77 -5.64 -2.59
N ILE A 202 8.71 -4.71 -1.64
CA ILE A 202 9.77 -3.78 -1.32
C ILE A 202 9.95 -3.75 0.21
N ILE A 203 11.16 -4.02 0.69
CA ILE A 203 11.58 -3.70 2.04
C ILE A 203 12.03 -2.24 2.07
N VAL A 204 11.52 -1.45 3.00
CA VAL A 204 11.78 0.01 3.09
C VAL A 204 12.46 0.31 4.42
N GLU A 205 13.57 1.05 4.38
CA GLU A 205 14.27 1.53 5.58
C GLU A 205 13.54 2.76 6.16
N THR A 206 13.16 2.69 7.44
CA THR A 206 12.34 3.68 8.17
C THR A 206 13.04 4.30 9.37
#